data_AF-A0A5C0DZN2-F1
#
_entry.id   AF-A0A5C0DZN2-F1
#
_cell.length_a   1.000
_cell.length_b   1.000
_cell.length_c   1.000
_cell.angle_alpha   90.00
_cell.angle_beta   90.00
_cell.angle_gamma   90.00
#
_symmetry.space_group_name_H-M   'P 1'
#
loop_
_entity.id
_entity.type
_entity.pdbx_description
1 polymer ?
#
loop_
_entity_poly.entity_id
_entity_poly.type
_entity_poly.pdbx_seq_one_letter_code
_entity_poly.pdbx_strand_id
1 'polypeptide(L)'
;MDCETERYVWLEGTKKTPFITLRLIEVRSEKTWHSYLTSVLDPNVLPPYVVADLYRQRWRIEDAFNIVKRLLGLSYLWTGSINGIKLQIWATWIFYAVLVDLGDAVADELSLPFDDISLEMIYRGLYHFTMAHQKGKATEES
;
A
#
# COMPACT_ATOMS: atom_id res chain seq x y z
N MET A 1 -4.16 2.22 -26.35
CA MET A 1 -2.94 2.36 -25.53
C MET A 1 -2.06 3.28 -26.32
N ASP A 2 -2.14 4.58 -26.00
CA ASP A 2 -2.00 5.62 -27.02
C ASP A 2 -0.71 6.39 -26.80
N CYS A 3 0.38 5.91 -27.39
CA CYS A 3 1.68 6.58 -27.51
C CYS A 3 2.50 6.68 -26.20
N GLU A 4 3.65 6.02 -26.18
CA GLU A 4 4.66 6.09 -25.12
C GLU A 4 5.90 6.78 -25.69
N THR A 5 6.44 7.75 -24.98
CA THR A 5 7.71 8.40 -25.34
C THR A 5 8.74 8.15 -24.24
N GLU A 6 9.94 7.74 -24.63
CA GLU A 6 11.03 7.46 -23.71
C GLU A 6 12.26 8.28 -24.03
N ARG A 7 12.87 8.87 -23.00
CA ARG A 7 14.12 9.62 -23.11
C ARG A 7 14.99 9.38 -21.89
N TYR A 8 16.31 9.40 -22.08
CA TYR A 8 17.27 9.41 -20.98
C TYR A 8 17.54 10.85 -20.57
N VAL A 9 17.49 11.11 -19.26
CA VAL A 9 17.73 12.42 -18.66
C VAL A 9 18.93 12.33 -17.74
N TRP A 10 19.82 13.31 -17.86
CA TRP A 10 20.99 13.47 -17.01
C TRP A 10 20.68 14.56 -15.99
N LEU A 11 20.75 14.23 -14.71
CA LEU A 11 20.70 15.26 -13.67
C LEU A 11 22.13 15.69 -13.37
N GLU A 12 22.43 16.97 -13.63
CA GLU A 12 23.74 17.53 -13.35
C GLU A 12 24.04 17.49 -11.85
N GLY A 13 25.19 16.91 -11.54
CA GLY A 13 25.73 16.84 -10.20
C GLY A 13 26.63 18.01 -9.88
N THR A 14 26.75 18.38 -8.60
CA THR A 14 27.80 19.29 -8.13
C THR A 14 29.07 18.50 -7.84
N LYS A 15 30.21 19.15 -7.55
CA LYS A 15 31.45 18.44 -7.14
C LYS A 15 31.28 17.42 -5.99
N LYS A 16 30.19 17.51 -5.20
CA LYS A 16 29.86 16.56 -4.12
C LYS A 16 28.82 15.50 -4.50
N THR A 17 28.07 15.68 -5.59
CA THR A 17 27.02 14.74 -6.02
C THR A 17 27.32 14.24 -7.43
N PRO A 18 27.48 12.92 -7.64
CA PRO A 18 27.81 12.39 -8.97
C PRO A 18 26.64 12.62 -9.95
N PHE A 19 26.96 12.61 -11.25
CA PHE A 19 25.95 12.59 -12.30
C PHE A 19 25.09 11.33 -12.16
N ILE A 20 23.77 11.50 -12.12
CA ILE A 20 22.82 10.38 -12.07
C ILE A 20 22.10 10.33 -13.41
N THR A 21 22.16 9.16 -14.04
CA THR A 21 21.39 8.86 -15.26
C THR A 21 20.03 8.34 -14.83
N LEU A 22 18.97 8.93 -15.36
CA LEU A 22 17.60 8.51 -15.12
C LEU A 22 16.88 8.32 -16.46
N ARG A 23 15.85 7.48 -16.44
CA ARG A 23 14.94 7.27 -17.57
C ARG A 23 13.64 8.02 -17.30
N LEU A 24 13.29 8.92 -18.23
CA LEU A 24 12.02 9.62 -18.27
C LEU A 24 11.07 8.83 -19.17
N ILE A 25 9.92 8.48 -18.61
CA ILE A 25 8.88 7.70 -19.27
C ILE A 25 7.64 8.58 -19.31
N GLU A 26 7.11 8.83 -20.50
CA GLU A 26 5.90 9.63 -20.69
C GLU A 26 4.80 8.74 -21.23
N VAL A 27 3.74 8.58 -20.44
CA VAL A 27 2.57 7.77 -20.76
C VAL A 27 1.37 8.70 -20.88
N ARG A 28 0.63 8.58 -21.98
CA ARG A 28 -0.64 9.29 -22.15
C ARG A 28 -1.77 8.47 -21.55
N SER A 29 -2.43 9.02 -20.53
CA SER A 29 -3.68 8.49 -19.98
C SER A 29 -4.82 9.42 -20.39
N GLU A 30 -5.76 8.91 -21.17
CA GLU A 30 -6.89 9.68 -21.71
C GLU A 30 -6.44 10.98 -22.43
N LYS A 31 -6.60 12.13 -21.77
CA LYS A 31 -6.29 13.48 -22.28
C LYS A 31 -5.04 14.09 -21.63
N THR A 32 -4.42 13.41 -20.68
CA THR A 32 -3.32 13.95 -19.87
C THR A 32 -2.04 13.15 -20.10
N TRP A 33 -0.92 13.87 -20.25
CA TRP A 33 0.41 13.25 -20.25
C TRP A 33 0.90 13.11 -18.82
N HIS A 34 1.35 11.92 -18.47
CA HIS A 34 1.98 11.62 -17.20
C HIS A 34 3.44 11.29 -17.43
N SER A 35 4.32 12.05 -16.78
CA SER A 35 5.78 11.88 -16.89
C SER A 35 6.31 11.25 -15.60
N TYR A 36 7.02 10.13 -15.73
CA TYR A 36 7.58 9.35 -14.63
C TYR A 36 9.10 9.27 -14.77
N LEU A 37 9.81 9.26 -13.64
CA LEU A 37 11.26 9.20 -13.60
C LEU A 37 11.70 7.97 -12.83
N THR A 38 12.55 7.14 -13.44
CA THR A 38 13.07 5.91 -12.81
C THR A 38 14.59 5.80 -12.97
N SER A 39 15.23 5.18 -11.99
CA SER A 39 16.66 4.80 -12.09
C SER A 39 16.87 3.52 -12.88
N VAL A 40 15.80 2.78 -13.22
CA VAL A 40 15.88 1.58 -14.05
C VAL A 40 15.96 1.99 -15.52
N LEU A 41 17.16 1.83 -16.08
CA LEU A 41 17.46 2.28 -17.44
C LEU A 41 16.97 1.31 -18.52
N ASP A 42 16.93 0.01 -18.25
CA ASP A 42 16.57 -1.02 -19.23
C ASP A 42 15.03 -1.16 -19.38
N PRO A 43 14.47 -0.86 -20.56
CA PRO A 43 13.04 -1.04 -20.84
C PRO A 43 12.54 -2.48 -20.74
N ASN A 44 13.41 -3.48 -20.93
CA ASN A 44 13.01 -4.89 -20.82
C ASN A 44 12.86 -5.32 -19.36
N VAL A 45 13.63 -4.71 -18.45
CA VAL A 45 13.52 -4.95 -17.01
C VAL A 45 12.31 -4.22 -16.44
N LEU A 46 12.08 -2.97 -16.87
CA LEU A 46 10.94 -2.17 -16.42
C LEU A 46 10.26 -1.47 -17.61
N PRO A 47 9.28 -2.12 -18.25
CA PRO A 47 8.54 -1.53 -19.36
C PRO A 47 7.69 -0.32 -18.92
N PRO A 48 7.41 0.65 -19.81
CA PRO A 48 6.63 1.85 -19.49
C PRO A 48 5.26 1.59 -18.89
N TYR A 49 4.53 0.60 -19.42
CA TYR A 49 3.21 0.24 -18.92
C TYR A 49 3.26 -0.26 -17.46
N VAL A 50 4.29 -1.02 -17.10
CA VAL A 50 4.52 -1.48 -15.73
C VAL A 50 4.80 -0.29 -14.81
N VAL A 51 5.54 0.73 -15.28
CA VAL A 51 5.77 1.95 -14.50
C VAL A 51 4.46 2.68 -14.23
N ALA A 52 3.59 2.82 -15.24
CA ALA A 52 2.28 3.42 -15.06
C ALA A 52 1.44 2.64 -14.03
N ASP A 53 1.43 1.31 -14.09
CA ASP A 53 0.72 0.44 -13.15
C ASP A 53 1.27 0.54 -11.72
N LEU A 54 2.60 0.53 -11.55
CA LEU A 54 3.25 0.74 -10.26
C LEU A 54 2.92 2.11 -9.66
N TYR A 55 2.95 3.16 -10.49
CA TYR A 55 2.59 4.50 -10.02
C TYR A 55 1.10 4.64 -9.72
N ARG A 56 0.23 3.85 -10.35
CA ARG A 56 -1.18 3.77 -9.99
C ARG A 56 -1.36 3.28 -8.55
N GLN A 57 -0.50 2.36 -8.11
CA GLN A 57 -0.49 1.86 -6.73
C GLN A 57 0.03 2.87 -5.71
N ARG A 58 0.52 4.06 -6.12
CA ARG A 58 0.99 5.10 -5.19
C ARG A 58 -0.07 5.48 -4.16
N TRP A 59 -1.35 5.51 -4.55
CA TRP A 59 -2.44 5.86 -3.64
C TRP A 59 -2.67 4.82 -2.53
N ARG A 60 -2.18 3.57 -2.67
CA ARG A 60 -2.33 2.54 -1.63
C ARG A 60 -1.70 2.94 -0.29
N ILE A 61 -0.69 3.80 -0.30
CA ILE A 61 -0.12 4.32 0.95
C ILE A 61 -1.11 5.24 1.68
N GLU A 62 -1.93 5.99 0.95
CA GLU A 62 -2.96 6.85 1.53
C GLU A 62 -4.07 6.02 2.15
N ASP A 63 -4.46 4.91 1.51
CA ASP A 63 -5.41 3.95 2.06
C ASP A 63 -4.88 3.34 3.37
N ALA A 64 -3.61 2.93 3.41
CA ALA A 64 -2.96 2.44 4.62
C ALA A 64 -3.00 3.49 5.75
N PHE A 65 -2.64 4.74 5.45
CA PHE A 65 -2.74 5.83 6.42
C PHE A 65 -4.16 6.11 6.86
N ASN A 66 -5.14 6.00 5.97
CA ASN A 66 -6.55 6.18 6.29
C ASN A 66 -7.05 5.09 7.24
N ILE A 67 -6.74 3.82 6.97
CA ILE A 67 -7.05 2.68 7.85
C ILE A 67 -6.44 2.89 9.23
N VAL A 68 -5.13 3.16 9.28
CA VAL A 68 -4.41 3.36 10.55
C VAL A 68 -5.02 4.51 11.38
N LYS A 69 -5.37 5.63 10.74
CA LYS A 69 -5.90 6.80 11.44
C LYS A 69 -7.38 6.67 11.83
N ARG A 70 -8.21 6.18 10.91
CA ARG A 70 -9.68 6.17 11.06
C ARG A 70 -10.21 4.85 11.63
N LEU A 71 -9.79 3.71 11.08
CA LEU A 71 -10.25 2.40 11.53
C LEU A 71 -9.57 1.99 12.84
N LEU A 72 -8.25 2.15 12.91
CA LEU A 72 -7.47 1.75 14.09
C LEU A 72 -7.34 2.87 15.14
N GLY A 73 -7.88 4.05 14.85
CA GLY A 73 -8.01 5.13 15.83
C GLY A 73 -6.72 5.85 16.19
N LEU A 74 -5.63 5.75 15.40
CA LEU A 74 -4.36 6.43 15.71
C LEU A 74 -4.48 7.96 15.73
N SER A 75 -5.56 8.53 15.20
CA SER A 75 -5.86 9.96 15.34
C SER A 75 -6.08 10.43 16.79
N TYR A 76 -6.29 9.51 17.74
CA TYR A 76 -6.51 9.81 19.15
C TYR A 76 -5.43 9.18 20.01
N LEU A 77 -4.52 9.99 20.54
CA LEU A 77 -3.46 9.53 21.44
C LEU A 77 -3.99 9.33 22.85
N TRP A 78 -3.63 8.21 23.48
CA TRP A 78 -4.11 7.86 24.83
C TRP A 78 -3.23 8.44 25.96
N THR A 79 -2.03 8.92 25.63
CA THR A 79 -1.03 9.39 26.59
C THR A 79 -0.21 10.53 26.00
N GLY A 80 0.18 11.49 26.85
CA GLY A 80 1.05 12.61 26.48
C GLY A 80 2.55 12.31 26.59
N SER A 81 2.93 11.12 27.09
CA SER A 81 4.35 10.75 27.21
C SER A 81 4.92 10.29 25.87
N ILE A 82 6.15 10.72 25.53
CA ILE A 82 6.80 10.35 24.26
C ILE A 82 6.89 8.83 24.09
N ASN A 83 7.23 8.10 25.15
CA ASN A 83 7.33 6.64 25.10
C ASN A 83 5.98 5.98 24.86
N GLY A 84 4.92 6.48 25.51
CA GLY A 84 3.57 5.98 25.30
C GLY A 84 3.04 6.27 23.89
N ILE A 85 3.35 7.45 23.34
CA ILE A 85 3.01 7.79 21.94
C ILE A 85 3.74 6.85 20.97
N LYS A 86 5.04 6.62 21.17
CA LYS A 86 5.82 5.66 20.36
C LYS A 86 5.23 4.26 20.43
N LEU A 87 4.89 3.80 21.63
CA LEU A 87 4.29 2.48 21.82
C LEU A 87 2.95 2.37 21.07
N GLN A 88 2.09 3.38 21.17
CA GLN A 88 0.82 3.40 20.45
C GLN A 88 1.03 3.34 18.94
N ILE A 89 1.94 4.16 18.38
CA ILE A 89 2.26 4.14 16.95
C ILE A 89 2.72 2.75 16.50
N TRP A 90 3.71 2.18 17.19
CA TRP A 90 4.25 0.87 16.82
C TRP A 90 3.22 -0.24 16.95
N ALA A 91 2.43 -0.25 18.04
CA ALA A 91 1.37 -1.24 18.23
C ALA A 91 0.31 -1.15 17.13
N THR A 92 -0.10 0.06 16.73
CA THR A 92 -1.06 0.23 15.64
C THR A 92 -0.51 -0.25 14.30
N TRP A 93 0.75 0.03 13.97
CA TRP A 93 1.36 -0.44 12.72
C TRP A 93 1.54 -1.96 12.69
N ILE A 94 1.92 -2.57 13.82
CA ILE A 94 1.99 -4.03 13.94
C ILE A 94 0.60 -4.63 13.74
N PHE A 95 -0.43 -4.08 14.38
CA PHE A 95 -1.80 -4.56 14.22
C PHE A 95 -2.32 -4.39 12.78
N TYR A 96 -2.00 -3.28 12.13
CA TYR A 96 -2.27 -3.10 10.70
C TYR A 96 -1.62 -4.19 9.84
N ALA A 97 -0.35 -4.52 10.09
CA ALA A 97 0.34 -5.58 9.35
C ALA A 97 -0.33 -6.94 9.52
N VAL A 98 -0.76 -7.27 10.75
CA VAL A 98 -1.52 -8.51 11.03
C VAL A 98 -2.87 -8.52 10.31
N LEU A 99 -3.57 -7.38 10.24
CA LEU A 99 -4.82 -7.30 9.49
C LEU A 99 -4.62 -7.51 7.98
N VAL A 100 -3.53 -6.98 7.41
CA VAL A 100 -3.19 -7.19 6.00
C VAL A 100 -2.88 -8.66 5.75
N ASP A 101 -2.07 -9.30 6.60
CA ASP A 101 -1.74 -10.72 6.51
C ASP A 101 -2.99 -11.61 6.61
N LEU A 102 -3.90 -11.29 7.55
CA LEU A 102 -5.20 -11.97 7.64
C LEU A 102 -6.06 -11.74 6.40
N GLY A 103 -6.01 -10.53 5.82
CA GLY A 103 -6.72 -10.22 4.58
C GLY A 103 -6.22 -11.01 3.39
N ASP A 104 -4.91 -11.22 3.29
CA ASP A 104 -4.28 -12.05 2.27
C ASP A 104 -4.72 -13.51 2.41
N ALA A 105 -4.67 -14.06 3.63
CA ALA A 105 -5.15 -15.42 3.91
C ALA A 105 -6.64 -15.61 3.58
N VAL A 106 -7.48 -14.61 3.84
CA VAL A 106 -8.91 -14.64 3.47
C VAL A 106 -9.11 -14.53 1.96
N ALA A 107 -8.30 -13.71 1.28
CA ALA A 107 -8.34 -13.57 -0.18
C ALA A 107 -8.02 -14.91 -0.86
N ASP A 108 -6.96 -15.58 -0.39
CA ASP A 108 -6.52 -16.89 -0.87
C ASP A 108 -7.61 -17.96 -0.66
N GLU A 109 -8.20 -18.03 0.53
CA GLU A 109 -9.26 -18.99 0.85
C GLU A 109 -10.51 -18.78 -0.02
N LEU A 110 -10.86 -17.52 -0.31
CA LEU A 110 -12.00 -17.17 -1.17
C LEU A 110 -11.66 -17.23 -2.67
N SER A 111 -10.39 -17.47 -3.03
CA SER A 111 -9.89 -17.37 -4.41
C SER A 111 -10.23 -16.03 -5.08
N LEU A 112 -10.15 -14.94 -4.32
CA LEU A 112 -10.40 -13.58 -4.79
C LEU A 112 -9.09 -12.75 -4.78
N PRO A 113 -8.92 -11.78 -5.68
CA PRO A 113 -7.83 -10.82 -5.57
C PRO A 113 -7.88 -10.08 -4.23
N PHE A 114 -6.72 -9.85 -3.60
CA PHE A 114 -6.63 -9.08 -2.35
C PHE A 114 -7.27 -7.68 -2.46
N ASP A 115 -7.17 -7.05 -3.63
CA ASP A 115 -7.74 -5.71 -3.87
C ASP A 115 -9.28 -5.69 -3.77
N ASP A 116 -9.96 -6.84 -3.84
CA ASP A 116 -11.41 -6.98 -3.65
C ASP A 116 -11.81 -7.22 -2.18
N ILE A 117 -10.84 -7.44 -1.29
CA ILE A 117 -11.05 -7.70 0.13
C ILE A 117 -11.06 -6.41 0.94
N SER A 118 -12.12 -6.19 1.71
CA SER A 118 -12.22 -5.05 2.63
C SER A 118 -11.59 -5.36 3.99
N LEU A 119 -10.44 -4.75 4.27
CA LEU A 119 -9.77 -4.84 5.59
C LEU A 119 -10.66 -4.33 6.73
N GLU A 120 -11.54 -3.36 6.48
CA GLU A 120 -12.53 -2.91 7.46
C GLU A 120 -13.50 -4.04 7.83
N MET A 121 -13.99 -4.79 6.84
CA MET A 121 -14.90 -5.89 7.09
C MET A 121 -14.23 -7.04 7.84
N ILE A 122 -12.95 -7.30 7.57
CA ILE A 122 -12.16 -8.28 8.33
C ILE A 122 -12.02 -7.86 9.79
N TYR A 123 -11.64 -6.60 10.04
CA TYR A 123 -11.55 -6.07 11.39
C TYR A 123 -12.88 -6.17 12.15
N ARG A 124 -14.01 -5.81 11.51
CA ARG A 124 -15.34 -5.96 12.10
C ARG A 124 -15.73 -7.43 12.30
N GLY A 125 -15.36 -8.30 11.36
CA GLY A 125 -15.58 -9.74 11.42
C GLY A 125 -14.89 -10.39 12.62
N LEU A 126 -13.68 -9.94 12.97
CA LEU A 126 -12.95 -10.44 14.14
C LEU A 126 -13.74 -10.24 15.45
N TYR A 127 -14.41 -9.10 15.61
CA TYR A 127 -15.28 -8.86 16.76
C TYR A 127 -16.44 -9.85 16.82
N HIS A 128 -17.08 -10.12 15.68
CA HIS A 128 -18.17 -11.09 15.61
C HIS A 128 -17.71 -12.52 15.86
N PHE A 129 -16.56 -12.91 15.31
CA PHE A 129 -15.95 -14.22 15.54
C PHE A 129 -15.58 -14.44 17.01
N THR A 130 -14.89 -13.48 17.62
CA THR A 130 -14.49 -13.58 19.04
C THR A 130 -15.70 -13.66 19.97
N MET A 131 -16.75 -12.88 19.71
CA MET A 131 -18.02 -12.99 20.44
C MET A 131 -18.71 -14.34 20.24
N ALA A 132 -18.73 -14.89 19.01
CA ALA A 132 -19.33 -16.19 18.73
C ALA A 132 -18.55 -17.32 19.42
N HIS A 133 -17.22 -17.27 19.37
CA HIS A 133 -16.34 -18.22 20.02
C HIS A 133 -16.51 -18.21 21.54
N GLN A 134 -16.53 -17.04 22.16
CA GLN A 134 -16.77 -16.91 23.61
C GLN A 134 -18.17 -17.41 24.04
N LYS A 135 -19.15 -17.36 23.14
CA LYS A 135 -20.51 -17.89 23.36
C LYS A 135 -20.65 -19.37 23.03
N GLY A 136 -19.56 -20.05 22.65
CA GLY A 136 -19.57 -21.47 22.27
C GLY A 136 -20.28 -21.77 20.94
N LYS A 137 -20.42 -20.77 20.07
CA LYS A 137 -21.14 -20.86 18.78
C LYS A 137 -20.22 -20.89 17.56
N ALA A 138 -18.90 -20.87 17.76
CA ALA A 138 -17.93 -20.89 16.66
C ALA A 138 -17.54 -22.31 16.21
N THR A 139 -18.04 -23.34 16.88
CA THR A 139 -17.87 -24.75 16.49
C THR A 139 -19.17 -25.27 15.90
N GLU A 140 -19.32 -25.11 14.58
CA GLU A 140 -20.12 -26.04 13.78
C GLU A 140 -19.16 -26.67 12.76
N GLU A 141 -18.75 -27.89 13.04
CA GLU A 141 -18.31 -28.85 12.03
C GLU A 141 -19.50 -29.18 11.13
N SER A 142 -19.38 -28.92 9.82
CA SER A 142 -20.04 -29.70 8.76
C SER A 142 -19.40 -29.41 7.41
#